data_AF-A0A976Q6Q8-F1
#
_entry.id   AF-A0A976Q6Q8-F1
#
_cell.length_a   1.000
_cell.length_b   1.000
_cell.length_c   1.000
_cell.angle_alpha   90.00
_cell.angle_beta   90.00
_cell.angle_gamma   90.00
#
_symmetry.space_group_name_H-M   'P 1'
#
loop_
_entity.id
_entity.type
_entity.pdbx_description
1 polymer ?
#
loop_
_entity_poly.entity_id
_entity_poly.type
_entity_poly.pdbx_seq_one_letter_code
_entity_poly.pdbx_strand_id
1 'polypeptide(L)'
;MSASSLARQSQLSSGYAVDVWLDVELQPMMKLWQGHGGHSNFFLSEEDAREARGSYQGSMAYKVAEYLWRRAQVAPSEKHGYRSEIVEFVVDMPTPAAIGICHANPALGAGSVLQYYVPDWGGNLYRTGRRHAFQRTSY
;
A
#
# COMPACT_ATOMS: atom_id res chain seq x y z
N MET A 1 21.02 -4.21 -8.47
CA MET A 1 20.57 -3.11 -7.59
C MET A 1 19.59 -3.70 -6.59
N SER A 2 19.69 -3.38 -5.29
CA SER A 2 18.79 -3.99 -4.29
C SER A 2 17.37 -3.41 -4.36
N ALA A 3 16.37 -4.15 -3.89
CA ALA A 3 14.98 -3.68 -3.89
C ALA A 3 14.83 -2.45 -2.99
N SER A 4 15.55 -2.38 -1.88
CA SER A 4 15.60 -1.24 -0.97
C SER A 4 16.16 0.01 -1.66
N SER A 5 17.18 -0.14 -2.50
CA SER A 5 17.75 0.97 -3.26
C SER A 5 16.76 1.48 -4.31
N LEU A 6 16.06 0.58 -4.98
CA LEU A 6 15.00 0.92 -5.96
C LEU A 6 13.81 1.61 -5.28
N ALA A 7 13.41 1.17 -4.09
CA ALA A 7 12.35 1.81 -3.31
C ALA A 7 12.71 3.27 -2.94
N ARG A 8 13.93 3.49 -2.43
CA ARG A 8 14.45 4.84 -2.13
C ARG A 8 14.45 5.73 -3.38
N GLN A 9 14.96 5.21 -4.51
CA GLN A 9 14.99 5.95 -5.76
C GLN A 9 13.58 6.28 -6.27
N SER A 10 12.63 5.36 -6.14
CA SER A 10 11.23 5.57 -6.53
C SER A 10 10.55 6.64 -5.68
N GLN A 11 10.81 6.71 -4.37
CA GLN A 11 10.28 7.78 -3.51
C GLN A 11 10.88 9.14 -3.88
N LEU A 12 12.21 9.23 -4.03
CA LEU A 12 12.90 10.46 -4.42
C LEU A 12 12.38 11.02 -5.74
N SER A 13 12.28 10.17 -6.77
CA SER A 13 11.78 10.56 -8.09
C SER A 13 10.32 10.98 -8.08
N SER A 14 9.54 10.51 -7.11
CA SER A 14 8.13 10.90 -6.91
C SER A 14 7.96 12.13 -6.01
N GLY A 15 9.06 12.74 -5.55
CA GLY A 15 9.05 13.93 -4.67
C GLY A 15 8.74 13.63 -3.20
N TYR A 16 8.79 12.36 -2.78
CA TYR A 16 8.58 11.96 -1.39
C TYR A 16 9.92 11.99 -0.64
N ALA A 17 9.87 12.31 0.66
CA ALA A 17 10.97 12.00 1.56
C ALA A 17 11.12 10.47 1.70
N VAL A 18 12.36 10.03 1.89
CA VAL A 18 12.74 8.63 1.81
C VAL A 18 12.57 7.93 3.15
N ASP A 19 11.75 6.88 3.17
CA ASP A 19 11.63 5.98 4.31
C ASP A 19 12.85 5.07 4.46
N VAL A 20 13.00 4.47 5.64
CA VAL A 20 14.01 3.43 5.83
C VAL A 20 13.51 2.13 5.21
N TRP A 21 14.23 1.66 4.20
CA TRP A 21 13.95 0.42 3.47
C TRP A 21 14.98 -0.66 3.79
N LEU A 22 14.49 -1.87 4.03
CA LEU A 22 15.26 -3.10 4.23
C LEU A 22 14.92 -4.11 3.14
N ASP A 23 15.94 -4.75 2.58
CA ASP A 23 15.73 -5.85 1.62
C ASP A 23 15.17 -7.07 2.33
N VAL A 24 14.15 -7.67 1.72
CA VAL A 24 13.48 -8.88 2.21
C VAL A 24 13.14 -9.80 1.03
N GLU A 25 12.85 -11.05 1.34
CA GLU A 25 12.28 -11.99 0.38
C GLU A 25 10.86 -12.34 0.80
N LEU A 26 9.89 -11.99 -0.05
CA LEU A 26 8.49 -12.34 0.17
C LEU A 26 8.32 -13.82 -0.09
N GLN A 27 7.66 -14.49 0.86
CA GLN A 27 7.38 -15.91 0.77
C GLN A 27 6.09 -16.17 -0.02
N PRO A 28 5.97 -17.32 -0.71
CA PRO A 28 4.73 -17.73 -1.35
C PRO A 28 3.54 -17.65 -0.40
N MET A 29 2.36 -17.39 -0.95
CA MET A 29 1.08 -17.23 -0.23
C MET A 29 0.97 -15.98 0.65
N MET A 30 2.03 -15.17 0.80
CA MET A 30 1.91 -13.86 1.42
C MET A 30 0.96 -12.98 0.61
N LYS A 31 0.05 -12.30 1.32
CA LYS A 31 -0.89 -11.37 0.70
C LYS A 31 -0.39 -9.94 0.80
N LEU A 32 -0.52 -9.24 -0.30
CA LEU A 32 -0.18 -7.83 -0.44
C LEU A 32 -1.38 -7.08 -0.98
N TRP A 33 -1.49 -5.80 -0.61
CA TRP A 33 -2.64 -4.98 -1.00
C TRP A 33 -2.19 -3.70 -1.68
N GLN A 34 -2.89 -3.29 -2.71
CA GLN A 34 -2.58 -2.04 -3.41
C GLN A 34 -3.85 -1.25 -3.70
N GLY A 35 -3.75 0.07 -3.72
CA GLY A 35 -4.87 0.92 -4.11
C GLY A 35 -5.27 0.72 -5.57
N HIS A 36 -6.56 0.56 -5.83
CA HIS A 36 -7.09 0.38 -7.17
C HIS A 36 -6.93 1.64 -8.03
N GLY A 37 -6.71 1.47 -9.35
CA GLY A 37 -6.66 2.57 -10.31
C GLY A 37 -5.28 3.18 -10.58
N GLY A 38 -4.20 2.64 -10.00
CA GLY A 38 -2.83 3.05 -10.34
C GLY A 38 -1.88 1.87 -10.43
N HIS A 39 -0.89 1.95 -11.32
CA HIS A 39 0.24 1.02 -11.35
C HIS A 39 1.33 1.60 -10.44
N SER A 40 1.59 0.92 -9.33
CA SER A 40 2.64 1.28 -8.40
C SER A 40 3.41 0.03 -8.02
N ASN A 41 4.66 0.19 -7.61
CA ASN A 41 5.45 -0.91 -7.04
C ASN A 41 5.28 -1.00 -5.52
N PHE A 42 4.46 -0.13 -4.93
CA PHE A 42 4.21 -0.08 -3.50
C PHE A 42 2.92 -0.82 -3.11
N PHE A 43 3.02 -1.62 -2.05
CA PHE A 43 1.97 -2.46 -1.51
C PHE A 43 1.87 -2.30 0.01
N LEU A 44 0.69 -2.51 0.56
CA LEU A 44 0.37 -2.53 1.99
C LEU A 44 0.39 -3.97 2.50
N SER A 45 0.68 -4.13 3.78
CA SER A 45 0.56 -5.42 4.46
C SER A 45 -0.91 -5.89 4.57
N GLU A 46 -1.13 -7.21 4.73
CA GLU A 46 -2.48 -7.73 5.01
C GLU A 46 -3.06 -7.19 6.32
N GLU A 47 -2.21 -6.95 7.32
CA GLU A 47 -2.62 -6.45 8.63
C GLU A 47 -3.14 -5.01 8.55
N ASP A 48 -2.40 -4.11 7.90
CA ASP A 48 -2.80 -2.72 7.69
C ASP A 48 -4.05 -2.63 6.80
N ALA A 49 -4.12 -3.46 5.75
CA ALA A 49 -5.31 -3.58 4.93
C ALA A 49 -6.51 -4.13 5.71
N ARG A 50 -6.31 -5.04 6.66
CA ARG A 50 -7.37 -5.56 7.55
C ARG A 50 -7.82 -4.52 8.56
N GLU A 51 -6.90 -3.76 9.16
CA GLU A 51 -7.25 -2.69 10.07
C GLU A 51 -8.14 -1.65 9.37
N ALA A 52 -7.79 -1.25 8.15
CA ALA A 52 -8.63 -0.37 7.34
C ALA A 52 -9.99 -0.98 6.96
N ARG A 53 -10.08 -2.31 6.82
CA ARG A 53 -11.35 -3.03 6.55
C ARG A 53 -12.25 -3.15 7.79
N GLY A 54 -11.65 -3.34 8.97
CA GLY A 54 -12.35 -3.59 10.23
C GLY A 54 -12.71 -2.32 11.00
N SER A 55 -12.14 -1.17 10.62
CA SER A 55 -12.40 0.11 11.25
C SER A 55 -13.75 0.68 10.77
N TYR A 56 -14.75 0.49 11.64
CA TYR A 56 -15.98 1.28 11.82
C TYR A 56 -17.23 0.87 11.02
N GLN A 57 -18.04 0.02 11.64
CA GLN A 57 -19.51 0.02 11.47
C GLN A 57 -20.05 1.46 11.64
N GLY A 58 -20.77 1.96 10.64
CA GLY A 58 -21.41 3.28 10.67
C GLY A 58 -20.52 4.46 10.25
N SER A 59 -19.29 4.23 9.80
CA SER A 59 -18.41 5.32 9.35
C SER A 59 -18.72 5.82 7.94
N MET A 60 -18.38 7.09 7.71
CA MET A 60 -18.35 7.66 6.37
C MET A 60 -17.17 7.06 5.61
N ALA A 61 -17.46 6.34 4.53
CA ALA A 61 -16.49 5.53 3.80
C ALA A 61 -15.26 6.32 3.28
N TYR A 62 -15.43 7.61 3.00
CA TYR A 62 -14.31 8.50 2.64
C TYR A 62 -13.30 8.68 3.79
N LYS A 63 -13.73 8.65 5.05
CA LYS A 63 -12.85 8.76 6.22
C LYS A 63 -11.99 7.52 6.39
N VAL A 64 -12.52 6.35 6.00
CA VAL A 64 -11.77 5.08 6.05
C VAL A 64 -10.67 5.08 4.99
N ALA A 65 -10.99 5.50 3.76
CA ALA A 65 -9.99 5.69 2.72
C ALA A 65 -8.92 6.70 3.18
N GLU A 66 -9.34 7.89 3.61
CA GLU A 66 -8.44 8.93 4.12
C GLU A 66 -7.55 8.43 5.25
N TYR A 67 -8.10 7.69 6.21
CA TYR A 67 -7.34 7.13 7.34
C TYR A 67 -6.21 6.22 6.87
N LEU A 68 -6.51 5.24 6.00
CA LEU A 68 -5.50 4.32 5.46
C LEU A 68 -4.40 5.08 4.71
N TRP A 69 -4.78 5.98 3.81
CA TRP A 69 -3.81 6.67 2.96
C TRP A 69 -2.98 7.70 3.72
N ARG A 70 -3.52 8.33 4.76
CA ARG A 70 -2.74 9.18 5.68
C ARG A 70 -1.73 8.38 6.49
N ARG A 71 -2.07 7.15 6.90
CA ARG A 71 -1.11 6.27 7.57
C ARG A 71 -0.05 5.73 6.62
N ALA A 72 -0.41 5.47 5.37
CA ALA A 72 0.55 5.16 4.31
C ALA A 72 1.32 6.40 3.80
N GLN A 73 1.02 7.59 4.32
CA GLN A 73 1.57 8.89 3.89
C GLN A 73 1.52 9.10 2.37
N VAL A 74 0.42 8.70 1.73
CA VAL A 74 0.21 8.87 0.29
C VAL A 74 -0.56 10.16 0.06
N ALA A 75 -0.09 11.01 -0.86
CA ALA A 75 -0.83 12.20 -1.24
C ALA A 75 -2.12 11.84 -2.02
N PRO A 76 -3.25 12.52 -1.76
CA PRO A 76 -4.44 12.36 -2.58
C PRO A 76 -4.20 12.89 -4.00
N SER A 77 -4.91 12.34 -4.98
CA SER A 77 -4.97 12.92 -6.32
C SER A 77 -5.68 14.28 -6.26
N GLU A 78 -5.15 15.31 -6.93
CA GLU A 78 -5.81 16.62 -7.03
C GLU A 78 -7.22 16.52 -7.63
N LYS A 79 -7.42 15.61 -8.58
CA LYS A 79 -8.68 15.42 -9.30
C LYS A 79 -9.62 14.43 -8.62
N HIS A 80 -9.09 13.34 -8.09
CA HIS A 80 -9.87 12.20 -7.63
C HIS A 80 -9.85 11.99 -6.11
N GLY A 81 -9.04 12.74 -5.38
CA GLY A 81 -8.82 12.55 -3.95
C GLY A 81 -8.10 11.23 -3.64
N TYR A 82 -8.45 10.64 -2.51
CA TYR A 82 -7.93 9.35 -2.07
C TYR A 82 -8.53 8.19 -2.87
N ARG A 83 -7.75 7.11 -3.04
CA ARG A 83 -8.25 5.90 -3.70
C ARG A 83 -9.37 5.27 -2.87
N SER A 84 -10.47 4.96 -3.53
CA SER A 84 -11.68 4.42 -2.90
C SER A 84 -11.66 2.90 -2.73
N GLU A 85 -10.66 2.20 -3.25
CA GLU A 85 -10.60 0.74 -3.17
C GLU A 85 -9.16 0.24 -3.05
N ILE A 86 -9.00 -0.94 -2.44
CA ILE A 86 -7.77 -1.73 -2.45
C ILE A 86 -8.03 -3.10 -3.07
N VAL A 87 -7.00 -3.67 -3.69
CA VAL A 87 -7.02 -4.97 -4.37
C VAL A 87 -5.96 -5.89 -3.78
N GLU A 88 -6.31 -7.17 -3.68
CA GLU A 88 -5.45 -8.21 -3.12
C GLU A 88 -4.56 -8.83 -4.21
N PHE A 89 -3.31 -9.01 -3.86
CA PHE A 89 -2.31 -9.78 -4.58
C PHE A 89 -1.76 -10.87 -3.68
N VAL A 90 -1.37 -11.99 -4.27
CA VAL A 90 -0.70 -13.09 -3.59
C VAL A 90 0.64 -13.32 -4.24
N VAL A 91 1.67 -13.53 -3.42
CA VAL A 91 3.00 -13.91 -3.86
C VAL A 91 2.95 -15.37 -4.34
N ASP A 92 3.33 -15.60 -5.60
CA ASP A 92 3.28 -16.94 -6.21
C ASP A 92 4.58 -17.72 -5.95
N MET A 93 5.72 -17.04 -6.06
CA MET A 93 7.06 -17.59 -5.84
C MET A 93 7.89 -16.68 -4.91
N PRO A 94 8.96 -17.18 -4.27
CA PRO A 94 9.86 -16.35 -3.49
C PRO A 94 10.31 -15.12 -4.29
N THR A 95 10.01 -13.92 -3.77
CA THR A 95 10.13 -12.68 -4.53
C THR A 95 11.00 -11.66 -3.79
N PRO A 96 12.11 -11.20 -4.39
CA PRO A 96 12.89 -10.09 -3.84
C PRO A 96 12.06 -8.82 -3.73
N ALA A 97 12.03 -8.23 -2.55
CA ALA A 97 11.29 -7.02 -2.25
C ALA A 97 12.04 -6.16 -1.22
N ALA A 98 11.47 -5.01 -0.89
CA ALA A 98 11.86 -4.26 0.28
C ALA A 98 10.68 -4.01 1.19
N ILE A 99 10.93 -3.92 2.49
CA ILE A 99 9.95 -3.50 3.49
C ILE A 99 10.40 -2.19 4.13
N GLY A 100 9.45 -1.32 4.40
CA GLY A 100 9.66 -0.06 5.09
C GLY A 100 8.44 0.29 5.94
N ILE A 101 8.64 1.21 6.89
CA ILE A 101 7.55 1.79 7.67
C ILE A 101 7.38 3.23 7.22
N CYS A 102 6.16 3.61 6.83
CA CYS A 102 5.86 4.98 6.39
C CYS A 102 5.99 5.96 7.56
N HIS A 103 7.04 6.78 7.58
CA HIS A 103 7.23 7.83 8.58
C HIS A 103 7.85 9.11 8.03
N ALA A 104 8.52 9.07 6.88
CA ALA A 104 9.31 10.18 6.35
C ALA A 104 8.48 11.40 5.89
N ASN A 105 7.17 11.26 5.70
CA ASN A 105 6.31 12.28 5.10
C ASN A 105 5.18 12.74 6.06
N PRO A 106 5.50 13.34 7.23
CA PRO A 106 4.52 13.66 8.28
C PRO A 106 3.46 14.69 7.86
N ALA A 107 3.74 15.52 6.85
CA ALA A 107 2.76 16.46 6.29
C ALA A 107 1.56 15.76 5.61
N LEU A 108 1.73 14.50 5.18
CA LEU A 108 0.69 13.72 4.52
C LEU A 108 -0.15 12.88 5.51
N GLY A 109 0.36 12.67 6.72
CA GLY A 109 -0.35 11.98 7.78
C GLY A 109 0.58 11.32 8.80
N ALA A 110 -0.03 10.65 9.77
CA ALA A 110 0.66 10.12 10.95
C ALA A 110 1.70 9.03 10.65
N GLY A 111 1.68 8.40 9.47
CA GLY A 111 2.54 7.25 9.20
C GLY A 111 2.05 5.98 9.89
N SER A 112 2.98 5.07 10.19
CA SER A 112 2.84 3.80 10.94
C SER A 112 2.49 2.53 10.15
N VAL A 113 2.14 2.63 8.87
CA VAL A 113 1.83 1.46 8.04
C VAL A 113 3.09 0.80 7.50
N LEU A 114 3.08 -0.53 7.45
CA LEU A 114 4.09 -1.30 6.74
C LEU A 114 3.83 -1.28 5.25
N GLN A 115 4.86 -0.90 4.50
CA GLN A 115 4.83 -0.85 3.05
C GLN A 115 5.88 -1.78 2.46
N TYR A 116 5.49 -2.50 1.42
CA TYR A 116 6.36 -3.33 0.61
C TYR A 116 6.62 -2.66 -0.73
N TYR A 117 7.86 -2.72 -1.20
CA TYR A 117 8.24 -2.36 -2.55
C TYR A 117 8.61 -3.62 -3.33
N VAL A 118 7.85 -3.93 -4.39
CA VAL A 118 8.07 -5.10 -5.23
C VAL A 118 8.39 -4.62 -6.65
N PRO A 119 9.66 -4.63 -7.08
CA PRO A 119 10.07 -4.04 -8.35
C PRO A 119 9.42 -4.73 -9.56
N ASP A 120 9.37 -6.06 -9.55
CA ASP A 120 8.86 -6.90 -10.63
C ASP A 120 7.59 -7.64 -10.20
N TRP A 121 6.59 -6.89 -9.73
CA TRP A 121 5.36 -7.50 -9.22
C TRP A 121 4.52 -8.14 -10.33
N GLY A 122 4.66 -7.70 -11.59
CA GLY A 122 3.89 -8.22 -12.72
C GLY A 122 4.20 -9.68 -13.07
N GLY A 123 5.44 -10.13 -12.84
CA GLY A 123 5.84 -11.53 -13.04
C GLY A 123 5.73 -12.41 -11.78
N ASN A 124 5.59 -11.80 -10.60
CA ASN A 124 5.79 -12.50 -9.33
C ASN A 124 4.58 -12.47 -8.37
N LEU A 125 3.62 -11.58 -8.63
CA LEU A 125 2.38 -11.49 -7.86
C LEU A 125 1.17 -11.84 -8.72
N TYR A 126 0.29 -12.66 -8.16
CA TYR A 126 -1.00 -12.98 -8.76
C TYR A 126 -2.11 -12.10 -8.16
N ARG A 127 -2.86 -11.40 -9.00
CA ARG A 127 -4.04 -10.65 -8.56
C ARG A 127 -5.20 -11.61 -8.31
N THR A 128 -5.68 -11.71 -7.07
CA THR A 128 -6.69 -12.74 -6.71
C THR A 128 -8.11 -12.41 -7.17
N GLY A 129 -8.35 -11.17 -7.61
CA GLY A 129 -9.68 -10.65 -7.91
C GLY A 129 -10.44 -10.15 -6.67
N ARG A 130 -9.94 -10.39 -5.46
CA ARG A 130 -10.52 -9.78 -4.26
C ARG A 130 -10.24 -8.29 -4.25
N ARG A 131 -11.30 -7.53 -4.01
CA ARG A 131 -11.27 -6.07 -3.86
C ARG A 131 -12.04 -5.69 -2.61
N HIS A 132 -11.59 -4.63 -1.97
CA HIS A 132 -12.32 -3.99 -0.90
C HIS A 132 -12.54 -2.53 -1.27
N ALA A 133 -13.80 -2.19 -1.50
CA ALA A 133 -14.21 -0.81 -1.72
C ALA A 133 -14.52 -0.16 -0.36
N PHE A 134 -13.94 1.01 -0.12
CA PHE A 134 -14.28 1.89 0.99
C PHE A 134 -15.61 2.59 0.65
N GLN A 135 -16.68 1.80 0.52
CA GLN A 135 -18.05 2.29 0.31
C GLN A 135 -18.89 2.07 1.56
N ARG A 136 -19.91 2.90 1.73
CA ARG A 136 -20.87 2.76 2.82
C ARG A 136 -21.76 1.56 2.49
N THR A 137 -21.53 0.43 3.13
CA THR A 137 -22.45 -0.71 3.03
C THR A 137 -23.70 -0.36 3.83
N SER A 138 -24.78 0.03 3.14
CA SER A 138 -26.12 -0.01 3.73
C SER A 138 -26.52 -1.48 3.84
N TYR A 139 -26.61 -2.00 5.06
CA TYR A 139 -27.44 -3.17 5.35
C TYR A 139 -28.88 -2.72 5.53
#